data_AF-A0A495QPA9-F1
#
_entry.id   AF-A0A495QPA9-F1
#
_cell.length_a   1.000
_cell.length_b   1.000
_cell.length_c   1.000
_cell.angle_alpha   90.00
_cell.angle_beta   90.00
_cell.angle_gamma   90.00
#
_symmetry.space_group_name_H-M   'P 1'
#
loop_
_entity.id
_entity.type
_entity.pdbx_description
1 polymer ?
#
loop_
_entity_poly.entity_id
_entity_poly.type
_entity_poly.pdbx_seq_one_letter_code
_entity_poly.pdbx_strand_id
1 'polypeptide(L)'
;MSGRRPRRPASSYEDSARGSVRYVPVTLGGELIGYLWAANTEQAAGFVRRLKGPRAALRAPLLWSERLDAAATGGLEPLEALRKWRGAPEHAEGGGVPADAAEEEAKSVDELTERLNPDWVDPLKDFFAKEPTWPDGTPIDRRKAWEPLGPMQVPATDYPASTDGPVRYYPVVLQGKVVGYLWASVADDAAYWQDRADAGALGYNAGVPWVLRLREAAREGLTPLQALRKWKGAPEDPRGGAIPADAEEREAPSLRALQELTGDYATSTDEPVRYYPVRLRGRTVGYLWASVDAASYLARPDAGADGENARTVWERRLHEAAKEALIPLQALRKWCGAPEDPRGGAIPDEVEEQEAPGLQALEDLANE
;
A
#
# COMPACT_ATOMS: atom_id res chain seq x y z
N MET A 1 -7.52 -41.85 24.15
CA MET A 1 -8.48 -40.84 23.65
C MET A 1 -7.75 -39.51 23.60
N SER A 2 -7.23 -39.12 22.43
CA SER A 2 -6.51 -37.85 22.26
C SER A 2 -7.52 -36.79 21.83
N GLY A 3 -7.90 -35.92 22.77
CA GLY A 3 -8.79 -34.80 22.49
C GLY A 3 -8.09 -33.76 21.62
N ARG A 4 -8.55 -33.58 20.38
CA ARG A 4 -8.19 -32.41 19.57
C ARG A 4 -8.56 -31.15 20.37
N ARG A 5 -7.58 -30.29 20.64
CA ARG A 5 -7.85 -28.93 21.14
C ARG A 5 -8.83 -28.24 20.17
N PRO A 6 -9.84 -27.50 20.66
CA PRO A 6 -10.70 -26.70 19.79
C PRO A 6 -9.82 -25.69 19.05
N ARG A 7 -9.89 -25.73 17.71
CA ARG A 7 -9.20 -24.76 16.83
C ARG A 7 -9.80 -23.38 17.08
N ARG A 8 -8.97 -22.35 17.17
CA ARG A 8 -9.46 -20.95 17.13
C ARG A 8 -10.18 -20.74 15.79
N PRO A 9 -11.30 -20.01 15.75
CA PRO A 9 -11.94 -19.61 14.49
C PRO A 9 -10.91 -18.87 13.63
N ALA A 10 -10.82 -19.22 12.35
CA ALA A 10 -10.06 -18.41 11.40
C ALA A 10 -10.83 -17.10 11.16
N SER A 11 -10.13 -15.97 10.97
CA SER A 11 -10.79 -14.70 10.65
C SER A 11 -11.29 -14.64 9.20
N SER A 12 -10.87 -15.60 8.36
CA SER A 12 -11.23 -15.75 6.95
C SER A 12 -10.87 -17.16 6.46
N TYR A 13 -11.45 -17.58 5.33
CA TYR A 13 -10.99 -18.78 4.62
C TYR A 13 -9.92 -18.41 3.59
N GLU A 14 -9.06 -19.36 3.24
CA GLU A 14 -8.17 -19.20 2.08
C GLU A 14 -9.01 -19.02 0.80
N ASP A 15 -8.57 -18.12 -0.08
CA ASP A 15 -9.25 -17.76 -1.33
C ASP A 15 -8.97 -18.72 -2.48
N SER A 16 -8.14 -19.74 -2.24
CA SER A 16 -7.73 -20.76 -3.20
C SER A 16 -7.74 -22.15 -2.58
N ALA A 17 -8.00 -23.16 -3.41
CA ALA A 17 -8.01 -24.56 -3.01
C ALA A 17 -7.20 -25.40 -4.00
N ARG A 18 -6.41 -26.35 -3.49
CA ARG A 18 -5.58 -27.24 -4.32
C ARG A 18 -6.31 -28.52 -4.71
N GLY A 19 -7.34 -28.90 -3.94
CA GLY A 19 -8.13 -30.11 -4.16
C GLY A 19 -9.53 -29.86 -4.74
N SER A 20 -10.35 -30.91 -4.69
CA SER A 20 -11.74 -30.82 -5.14
C SER A 20 -12.57 -29.94 -4.21
N VAL A 21 -13.55 -29.27 -4.82
CA VAL A 21 -14.43 -28.30 -4.17
C VAL A 21 -15.88 -28.71 -4.35
N ARG A 22 -16.69 -28.44 -3.32
CA ARG A 22 -18.16 -28.47 -3.42
C ARG A 22 -18.63 -27.09 -3.77
N TYR A 23 -19.65 -26.98 -4.60
CA TYR A 23 -20.17 -25.70 -5.03
C TYR A 23 -21.68 -25.71 -5.23
N VAL A 24 -22.26 -24.52 -5.17
CA VAL A 24 -23.68 -24.26 -5.41
C VAL A 24 -23.84 -23.03 -6.33
N PRO A 25 -24.86 -23.01 -7.20
CA PRO A 25 -25.17 -21.84 -8.02
C PRO A 25 -25.61 -20.65 -7.16
N VAL A 26 -25.15 -19.47 -7.55
CA VAL A 26 -25.65 -18.19 -7.08
C VAL A 26 -26.39 -17.51 -8.23
N THR A 27 -27.63 -17.15 -7.99
CA THR A 27 -28.49 -16.48 -8.98
C THR A 27 -28.84 -15.06 -8.54
N LEU A 28 -29.02 -14.16 -9.50
CA LEU A 28 -29.60 -12.84 -9.32
C LEU A 28 -30.84 -12.69 -10.22
N GLY A 29 -32.03 -12.56 -9.66
CA GLY A 29 -33.28 -12.53 -10.41
C GLY A 29 -33.51 -13.80 -11.24
N GLY A 30 -33.02 -14.95 -10.75
CA GLY A 30 -33.04 -16.24 -11.46
C GLY A 30 -31.95 -16.43 -12.51
N GLU A 31 -31.14 -15.41 -12.81
CA GLU A 31 -29.98 -15.55 -13.72
C GLU A 31 -28.75 -16.04 -12.96
N LEU A 32 -28.03 -17.04 -13.47
CA LEU A 32 -26.76 -17.50 -12.90
C LEU A 32 -25.68 -16.41 -12.99
N ILE A 33 -25.21 -15.95 -11.83
CA ILE A 33 -24.16 -14.93 -11.70
C ILE A 33 -22.83 -15.48 -11.19
N GLY A 34 -22.82 -16.69 -10.62
CA GLY A 34 -21.60 -17.36 -10.20
C GLY A 34 -21.81 -18.64 -9.41
N TYR A 35 -20.71 -19.17 -8.89
CA TYR A 35 -20.69 -20.33 -8.01
C TYR A 35 -20.05 -19.96 -6.67
N LEU A 36 -20.74 -20.27 -5.58
CA LEU A 36 -20.17 -20.27 -4.24
C LEU A 36 -19.55 -21.65 -4.02
N TRP A 37 -18.30 -21.72 -3.58
CA TRP A 37 -17.57 -22.98 -3.43
C TRP A 37 -16.87 -23.08 -2.08
N ALA A 38 -16.62 -24.31 -1.64
CA ALA A 38 -15.85 -24.64 -0.44
C ALA A 38 -15.02 -25.91 -0.69
N ALA A 39 -13.78 -25.92 -0.21
CA ALA A 39 -12.88 -27.06 -0.35
C ALA A 39 -13.33 -28.23 0.52
N ASN A 40 -13.13 -29.46 0.01
CA ASN A 40 -13.48 -30.68 0.75
C ASN A 40 -12.57 -30.94 1.97
N THR A 41 -11.30 -30.55 1.88
CA THR A 41 -10.27 -30.92 2.86
C THR A 41 -9.49 -29.72 3.42
N GLU A 42 -9.63 -28.54 2.82
CA GLU A 42 -8.86 -27.34 3.13
C GLU A 42 -9.75 -26.29 3.81
N GLN A 43 -9.15 -25.35 4.56
CA GLN A 43 -9.86 -24.19 5.12
C GLN A 43 -10.04 -23.10 4.04
N ALA A 44 -10.68 -23.45 2.94
CA ALA A 44 -10.81 -22.60 1.77
C ALA A 44 -12.26 -22.54 1.28
N ALA A 45 -12.73 -21.35 0.98
CA ALA A 45 -14.04 -21.11 0.37
C ALA A 45 -14.02 -19.77 -0.35
N GLY A 46 -14.84 -19.65 -1.38
CA GLY A 46 -14.88 -18.42 -2.18
C GLY A 46 -16.05 -18.39 -3.14
N PHE A 47 -16.02 -17.37 -4.00
CA PHE A 47 -17.02 -17.15 -5.02
C PHE A 47 -16.36 -16.93 -6.37
N VAL A 48 -16.73 -17.74 -7.37
CA VAL A 48 -16.31 -17.55 -8.76
C VAL A 48 -17.44 -16.84 -9.51
N ARG A 49 -17.13 -15.69 -10.11
CA ARG A 49 -18.09 -14.85 -10.82
C ARG A 49 -18.19 -15.23 -12.30
N ARG A 50 -19.39 -15.12 -12.85
CA ARG A 50 -19.62 -15.12 -14.31
C ARG A 50 -19.26 -13.74 -14.86
N LEU A 51 -18.26 -13.69 -15.74
CA LEU A 51 -17.71 -12.45 -16.28
C LEU A 51 -18.70 -11.73 -17.20
N LYS A 52 -19.33 -12.51 -18.11
CA LYS A 52 -20.43 -12.06 -18.98
C LYS A 52 -21.78 -12.17 -18.26
N GLY A 53 -21.95 -11.38 -17.19
CA GLY A 53 -23.16 -11.33 -16.38
C GLY A 53 -23.73 -9.92 -16.22
N PRO A 54 -24.87 -9.77 -15.54
CA PRO A 54 -25.49 -8.47 -15.31
C PRO A 54 -24.56 -7.53 -14.53
N ARG A 55 -24.53 -6.24 -14.90
CA ARG A 55 -23.70 -5.23 -14.21
C ARG A 55 -24.04 -5.10 -12.72
N ALA A 56 -25.28 -5.36 -12.33
CA ALA A 56 -25.70 -5.37 -10.93
C ALA A 56 -24.93 -6.39 -10.08
N ALA A 57 -24.43 -7.49 -10.67
CA ALA A 57 -23.67 -8.52 -9.98
C ALA A 57 -22.15 -8.25 -9.92
N LEU A 58 -21.68 -7.05 -10.30
CA LEU A 58 -20.26 -6.69 -10.22
C LEU A 58 -19.73 -6.70 -8.78
N ARG A 59 -20.58 -6.37 -7.79
CA ARG A 59 -20.20 -6.40 -6.37
C ARG A 59 -20.38 -7.75 -5.69
N ALA A 60 -20.93 -8.76 -6.38
CA ALA A 60 -21.17 -10.07 -5.81
C ALA A 60 -19.92 -10.72 -5.16
N PRO A 61 -18.69 -10.63 -5.74
CA PRO A 61 -17.51 -11.20 -5.09
C PRO A 61 -17.20 -10.61 -3.71
N LEU A 62 -17.35 -9.30 -3.54
CA LEU A 62 -17.12 -8.62 -2.26
C LEU A 62 -18.14 -9.06 -1.21
N LEU A 63 -19.42 -9.07 -1.59
CA LEU A 63 -20.52 -9.47 -0.71
C LEU A 63 -20.41 -10.93 -0.26
N TRP A 64 -20.01 -11.82 -1.17
CA TRP A 64 -19.80 -13.23 -0.81
C TRP A 64 -18.55 -13.44 0.04
N SER A 65 -17.48 -12.66 -0.19
CA SER A 65 -16.31 -12.65 0.71
C SER A 65 -16.70 -12.25 2.12
N GLU A 66 -17.41 -11.12 2.29
CA GLU A 66 -17.87 -10.65 3.60
C GLU A 66 -18.75 -11.68 4.32
N ARG A 67 -19.63 -12.36 3.58
CA ARG A 67 -20.49 -13.43 4.10
C ARG A 67 -19.70 -14.66 4.55
N LEU A 68 -18.64 -15.01 3.84
CA LEU A 68 -17.74 -16.11 4.18
C LEU A 68 -16.85 -15.74 5.36
N ASP A 69 -16.33 -14.52 5.44
CA ASP A 69 -15.55 -14.01 6.58
C ASP A 69 -16.39 -13.97 7.85
N ALA A 70 -17.65 -13.55 7.76
CA ALA A 70 -18.60 -13.61 8.86
C ALA A 70 -18.89 -15.06 9.31
N ALA A 71 -18.90 -16.02 8.37
CA ALA A 71 -19.07 -17.44 8.68
C ALA A 71 -17.82 -18.02 9.36
N ALA A 72 -16.62 -17.69 8.86
CA ALA A 72 -15.34 -18.10 9.43
C ALA A 72 -15.16 -17.54 10.85
N THR A 73 -15.46 -16.25 11.04
CA THR A 73 -15.45 -15.58 12.37
C THR A 73 -16.45 -16.21 13.32
N GLY A 74 -17.59 -16.66 12.80
CA GLY A 74 -18.59 -17.45 13.53
C GLY A 74 -18.18 -18.88 13.84
N GLY A 75 -16.99 -19.32 13.41
CA GLY A 75 -16.44 -20.65 13.66
C GLY A 75 -17.00 -21.76 12.77
N LEU A 76 -17.64 -21.42 11.66
CA LEU A 76 -18.15 -22.41 10.71
C LEU A 76 -17.01 -23.00 9.87
N GLU A 77 -17.10 -24.30 9.59
CA GLU A 77 -16.23 -24.93 8.60
C GLU A 77 -16.67 -24.54 7.17
N PRO A 78 -15.78 -24.54 6.16
CA PRO A 78 -16.10 -24.10 4.80
C PRO A 78 -17.38 -24.69 4.19
N LEU A 79 -17.58 -26.01 4.32
CA LEU A 79 -18.78 -26.69 3.82
C LEU A 79 -20.06 -26.32 4.60
N GLU A 80 -19.93 -26.01 5.88
CA GLU A 80 -21.05 -25.54 6.71
C GLU A 80 -21.44 -24.12 6.29
N ALA A 81 -20.45 -23.26 6.05
CA ALA A 81 -20.66 -21.91 5.53
C ALA A 81 -21.36 -21.93 4.17
N LEU A 82 -20.95 -22.82 3.26
CA LEU A 82 -21.61 -22.99 1.97
C LEU A 82 -23.08 -23.41 2.12
N ARG A 83 -23.37 -24.36 3.01
CA ARG A 83 -24.74 -24.86 3.24
C ARG A 83 -25.63 -23.85 3.95
N LYS A 84 -25.06 -23.02 4.84
CA LYS A 84 -25.78 -21.96 5.58
C LYS A 84 -26.52 -20.99 4.65
N TRP A 85 -25.95 -20.70 3.48
CA TRP A 85 -26.49 -19.68 2.57
C TRP A 85 -27.57 -20.21 1.62
N ARG A 86 -27.85 -21.51 1.60
CA ARG A 86 -28.91 -22.10 0.77
C ARG A 86 -30.29 -21.64 1.24
N GLY A 87 -31.07 -21.07 0.33
CA GLY A 87 -32.41 -20.55 0.63
C GLY A 87 -32.43 -19.24 1.42
N ALA A 88 -31.26 -18.64 1.67
CA ALA A 88 -31.20 -17.30 2.26
C ALA A 88 -31.80 -16.26 1.28
N PRO A 89 -32.40 -15.17 1.79
CA PRO A 89 -32.94 -14.11 0.95
C PRO A 89 -31.90 -13.58 -0.05
N GLU A 90 -32.34 -13.44 -1.30
CA GLU A 90 -31.52 -12.91 -2.39
C GLU A 90 -31.11 -11.45 -2.11
N HIS A 91 -29.83 -11.14 -2.31
CA HIS A 91 -29.32 -9.77 -2.21
C HIS A 91 -29.37 -9.06 -3.56
N ALA A 92 -29.80 -7.80 -3.57
CA ALA A 92 -30.00 -7.03 -4.81
C ALA A 92 -28.75 -6.94 -5.73
N GLU A 93 -27.55 -6.96 -5.14
CA GLU A 93 -26.27 -6.91 -5.88
C GLU A 93 -25.45 -8.22 -5.78
N GLY A 94 -25.82 -9.09 -4.85
CA GLY A 94 -25.05 -10.30 -4.51
C GLY A 94 -25.71 -11.60 -4.93
N GLY A 95 -26.98 -11.54 -5.31
CA GLY A 95 -27.79 -12.72 -5.56
C GLY A 95 -28.04 -13.55 -4.29
N GLY A 96 -28.55 -14.76 -4.51
CA GLY A 96 -28.82 -15.75 -3.47
C GLY A 96 -28.52 -17.15 -3.99
N VAL A 97 -28.38 -18.10 -3.07
CA VAL A 97 -28.30 -19.52 -3.41
C VAL A 97 -29.70 -20.10 -3.33
N PRO A 98 -30.27 -20.64 -4.42
CA PRO A 98 -31.60 -21.25 -4.39
C PRO A 98 -31.74 -22.33 -3.31
N ALA A 99 -32.93 -22.46 -2.71
CA ALA A 99 -33.15 -23.43 -1.63
C ALA A 99 -32.96 -24.88 -2.10
N ASP A 100 -33.39 -25.16 -3.33
CA ASP A 100 -33.28 -26.45 -4.02
C ASP A 100 -31.95 -26.65 -4.75
N ALA A 101 -31.02 -25.68 -4.67
CA ALA A 101 -29.72 -25.78 -5.29
C ALA A 101 -28.98 -27.05 -4.85
N ALA A 102 -28.63 -27.89 -5.83
CA ALA A 102 -27.82 -29.07 -5.58
C ALA A 102 -26.37 -28.68 -5.27
N GLU A 103 -25.80 -29.35 -4.27
CA GLU A 103 -24.36 -29.26 -3.98
C GLU A 103 -23.62 -30.19 -4.94
N GLU A 104 -22.97 -29.60 -5.94
CA GLU A 104 -22.17 -30.32 -6.94
C GLU A 104 -20.69 -30.36 -6.53
N GLU A 105 -19.90 -31.20 -7.19
CA GLU A 105 -18.44 -31.31 -6.96
C GLU A 105 -17.68 -31.00 -8.25
N ALA A 106 -16.58 -30.26 -8.10
CA ALA A 106 -15.61 -29.99 -9.17
C ALA A 106 -14.21 -30.38 -8.69
N LYS A 107 -13.33 -30.76 -9.63
CA LYS A 107 -11.97 -31.20 -9.32
C LYS A 107 -11.08 -30.06 -8.84
N SER A 108 -11.40 -28.82 -9.21
CA SER A 108 -10.70 -27.61 -8.79
C SER A 108 -11.56 -26.36 -8.97
N VAL A 109 -11.10 -25.23 -8.39
CA VAL A 109 -11.69 -23.90 -8.62
C VAL A 109 -11.49 -23.44 -10.08
N ASP A 110 -10.40 -23.86 -10.73
CA ASP A 110 -10.14 -23.58 -12.14
C ASP A 110 -11.21 -24.21 -13.04
N GLU A 111 -11.60 -25.46 -12.77
CA GLU A 111 -12.69 -26.13 -13.51
C GLU A 111 -14.01 -25.34 -13.40
N LEU A 112 -14.32 -24.80 -12.21
CA LEU A 112 -15.49 -23.93 -12.04
C LEU A 112 -15.39 -22.65 -12.86
N THR A 113 -14.21 -22.04 -12.87
CA THR A 113 -13.94 -20.80 -13.61
C THR A 113 -14.08 -21.00 -15.11
N GLU A 114 -13.51 -22.09 -15.64
CA GLU A 114 -13.62 -22.48 -17.05
C GLU A 114 -15.05 -22.83 -17.44
N ARG A 115 -15.76 -23.62 -16.61
CA ARG A 115 -17.17 -23.97 -16.85
C ARG A 115 -18.07 -22.74 -16.89
N LEU A 116 -17.81 -21.78 -16.01
CA LEU A 116 -18.62 -20.56 -15.90
C LEU A 116 -18.25 -19.51 -16.96
N ASN A 117 -17.01 -19.50 -17.43
CA ASN A 117 -16.45 -18.52 -18.36
C ASN A 117 -15.71 -19.18 -19.54
N PRO A 118 -16.38 -19.99 -20.38
CA PRO A 118 -15.72 -20.80 -21.40
C PRO A 118 -15.05 -19.96 -22.50
N ASP A 119 -15.57 -18.77 -22.78
CA ASP A 119 -15.01 -17.84 -23.78
C ASP A 119 -13.90 -16.95 -23.22
N TRP A 120 -13.62 -17.03 -21.92
CA TRP A 120 -12.61 -16.21 -21.28
C TRP A 120 -11.30 -16.96 -21.24
N VAL A 121 -10.31 -16.39 -21.93
CA VAL A 121 -8.91 -16.79 -21.82
C VAL A 121 -8.28 -15.86 -20.81
N ASP A 122 -7.80 -16.39 -19.69
CA ASP A 122 -6.98 -15.62 -18.77
C ASP A 122 -5.71 -15.19 -19.52
N PRO A 123 -5.49 -13.88 -19.75
CA PRO A 123 -4.31 -13.40 -20.46
C PRO A 123 -3.01 -13.70 -19.71
N LEU A 124 -3.10 -14.08 -18.44
CA LEU A 124 -1.98 -14.49 -17.60
C LEU A 124 -1.92 -16.02 -17.38
N LYS A 125 -2.85 -16.82 -17.94
CA LYS A 125 -2.85 -18.28 -17.75
C LYS A 125 -1.51 -18.88 -18.12
N ASP A 126 -1.02 -18.56 -19.32
CA ASP A 126 0.24 -19.10 -19.84
C ASP A 126 1.46 -18.52 -19.12
N PHE A 127 1.32 -17.34 -18.52
CA PHE A 127 2.35 -16.71 -17.71
C PHE A 127 2.56 -17.45 -16.38
N PHE A 128 1.49 -18.01 -15.80
CA PHE A 128 1.54 -18.80 -14.56
C PHE A 128 1.52 -20.32 -14.77
N ALA A 129 1.09 -20.82 -15.94
CA ALA A 129 1.00 -22.25 -16.26
C ALA A 129 2.37 -22.89 -16.54
N LYS A 130 3.34 -22.10 -16.99
CA LYS A 130 4.75 -22.52 -16.91
C LYS A 130 5.16 -22.27 -15.47
N GLU A 131 5.59 -23.32 -14.76
CA GLU A 131 6.30 -23.15 -13.50
C GLU A 131 7.41 -22.13 -13.76
N PRO A 132 7.28 -20.90 -13.22
CA PRO A 132 8.18 -19.86 -13.65
C PRO A 132 9.52 -20.26 -13.05
N THR A 133 10.47 -20.58 -13.92
CA THR A 133 11.83 -20.88 -13.51
C THR A 133 12.68 -19.66 -13.78
N TRP A 134 13.68 -19.43 -12.94
CA TRP A 134 14.75 -18.53 -13.29
C TRP A 134 15.47 -19.05 -14.56
N PRO A 135 16.23 -18.22 -15.29
CA PRO A 135 16.98 -18.65 -16.48
C PRO A 135 17.90 -19.86 -16.26
N ASP A 136 18.27 -20.16 -15.01
CA ASP A 136 19.06 -21.31 -14.60
C ASP A 136 18.23 -22.60 -14.37
N GLY A 137 16.91 -22.56 -14.58
CA GLY A 137 15.99 -23.68 -14.40
C GLY A 137 15.45 -23.82 -12.97
N THR A 138 15.84 -22.96 -12.03
CA THR A 138 15.36 -23.02 -10.64
C THR A 138 13.89 -22.62 -10.54
N PRO A 139 13.01 -23.44 -9.92
CA PRO A 139 11.60 -23.07 -9.71
C PRO A 139 11.47 -21.81 -8.84
N ILE A 140 10.62 -20.85 -9.27
CA ILE A 140 10.28 -19.65 -8.49
C ILE A 140 9.42 -20.02 -7.26
N ASP A 141 8.62 -21.09 -7.33
CA ASP A 141 7.95 -21.67 -6.15
C ASP A 141 8.95 -22.44 -5.27
N ARG A 142 9.44 -21.74 -4.24
CA ARG A 142 10.49 -22.20 -3.30
C ARG A 142 10.05 -23.32 -2.34
N ARG A 143 8.80 -23.80 -2.42
CA ARG A 143 8.29 -24.89 -1.58
C ARG A 143 8.58 -26.30 -2.13
N LYS A 144 9.00 -26.41 -3.40
CA LYS A 144 9.12 -27.70 -4.11
C LYS A 144 10.55 -28.24 -4.26
N ALA A 145 11.56 -27.46 -3.92
CA ALA A 145 12.97 -27.86 -4.04
C ALA A 145 13.73 -27.51 -2.76
N TRP A 146 13.74 -28.43 -1.80
CA TRP A 146 14.72 -28.41 -0.73
C TRP A 146 15.56 -29.67 -0.84
N GLU A 147 16.75 -29.56 -1.41
CA GLU A 147 17.87 -30.30 -0.84
C GLU A 147 18.23 -29.64 0.51
N PRO A 148 18.82 -30.38 1.47
CA PRO A 148 19.16 -29.85 2.78
C PRO A 148 19.95 -28.56 2.61
N LEU A 149 19.57 -27.49 3.31
CA LEU A 149 20.24 -26.20 3.23
C LEU A 149 21.73 -26.34 3.52
N GLY A 150 22.52 -26.51 2.47
CA GLY A 150 23.86 -25.95 2.44
C GLY A 150 23.73 -24.44 2.69
N PRO A 151 24.72 -23.82 3.35
CA PRO A 151 24.66 -22.40 3.66
C PRO A 151 24.31 -21.61 2.40
N MET A 152 23.15 -20.95 2.44
CA MET A 152 22.58 -20.20 1.33
C MET A 152 23.53 -19.04 1.00
N GLN A 153 24.40 -19.23 0.00
CA GLN A 153 25.04 -18.09 -0.65
C GLN A 153 24.05 -17.57 -1.68
N VAL A 154 23.20 -16.63 -1.25
CA VAL A 154 22.52 -15.73 -2.19
C VAL A 154 23.64 -15.09 -3.02
N PRO A 155 23.63 -15.18 -4.36
CA PRO A 155 24.62 -14.46 -5.16
C PRO A 155 24.48 -12.98 -4.82
N ALA A 156 25.45 -12.41 -4.10
CA ALA A 156 25.47 -11.02 -3.73
C ALA A 156 25.63 -10.17 -5.01
N THR A 157 24.51 -9.84 -5.64
CA THR A 157 24.46 -9.09 -6.90
C THR A 157 23.55 -7.88 -6.83
N ASP A 158 22.91 -7.67 -5.67
CA ASP A 158 22.08 -6.51 -5.37
C ASP A 158 22.68 -5.80 -4.15
N TYR A 159 22.76 -4.47 -4.19
CA TYR A 159 22.95 -3.68 -2.99
C TYR A 159 21.73 -3.85 -2.07
N PRO A 160 21.90 -3.96 -0.74
CA PRO A 160 20.78 -3.89 0.20
C PRO A 160 19.92 -2.63 -0.04
N ALA A 161 18.60 -2.80 0.07
CA ALA A 161 17.63 -1.73 -0.16
C ALA A 161 17.35 -0.87 1.08
N SER A 162 18.10 -1.07 2.17
CA SER A 162 17.90 -0.39 3.46
C SER A 162 19.22 -0.16 4.16
N THR A 163 19.32 0.98 4.85
CA THR A 163 20.41 1.32 5.77
C THR A 163 19.90 2.26 6.85
N ASP A 164 20.46 2.19 8.05
CA ASP A 164 20.23 3.16 9.12
C ASP A 164 21.20 4.35 9.05
N GLY A 165 22.26 4.22 8.25
CA GLY A 165 23.34 5.20 8.11
C GLY A 165 23.04 6.32 7.12
N PRO A 166 23.92 7.33 7.06
CA PRO A 166 23.78 8.46 6.14
C PRO A 166 23.84 8.02 4.68
N VAL A 167 23.03 8.68 3.85
CA VAL A 167 22.91 8.38 2.42
C VAL A 167 23.25 9.59 1.58
N ARG A 168 23.92 9.37 0.45
CA ARG A 168 24.04 10.33 -0.66
C ARG A 168 22.93 10.07 -1.66
N TYR A 169 22.41 11.13 -2.27
CA TYR A 169 21.33 10.99 -3.23
C TYR A 169 21.37 12.04 -4.34
N TYR A 170 20.78 11.68 -5.49
CA TYR A 170 20.52 12.59 -6.61
C TYR A 170 19.03 12.64 -6.95
N PRO A 171 18.49 13.80 -7.34
CA PRO A 171 17.15 13.88 -7.91
C PRO A 171 17.12 13.21 -9.28
N VAL A 172 16.06 12.44 -9.52
CA VAL A 172 15.75 11.87 -10.83
C VAL A 172 14.60 12.63 -11.45
N VAL A 173 14.82 13.12 -12.67
CA VAL A 173 13.86 13.93 -13.43
C VAL A 173 13.33 13.11 -14.61
N LEU A 174 12.00 13.08 -14.75
CA LEU A 174 11.30 12.51 -15.89
C LEU A 174 10.40 13.60 -16.48
N GLN A 175 10.55 13.91 -17.77
CA GLN A 175 9.77 14.95 -18.47
C GLN A 175 9.78 16.30 -17.74
N GLY A 176 10.93 16.68 -17.19
CA GLY A 176 11.13 17.94 -16.47
C GLY A 176 10.58 17.99 -15.03
N LYS A 177 10.10 16.87 -14.47
CA LYS A 177 9.64 16.78 -13.08
C LYS A 177 10.47 15.79 -12.27
N VAL A 178 10.80 16.14 -11.02
CA VAL A 178 11.45 15.19 -10.10
C VAL A 178 10.45 14.11 -9.71
N VAL A 179 10.77 12.84 -9.98
CA VAL A 179 9.88 11.69 -9.72
C VAL A 179 10.35 10.80 -8.58
N GLY A 180 11.56 11.05 -8.07
CA GLY A 180 12.18 10.31 -6.98
C GLY A 180 13.67 10.62 -6.87
N TYR A 181 14.36 9.83 -6.07
CA TYR A 181 15.79 9.96 -5.83
C TYR A 181 16.47 8.60 -5.94
N LEU A 182 17.63 8.57 -6.59
CA LEU A 182 18.55 7.46 -6.48
C LEU A 182 19.46 7.74 -5.28
N TRP A 183 19.64 6.77 -4.39
CA TRP A 183 20.47 6.95 -3.20
C TRP A 183 21.44 5.79 -2.99
N ALA A 184 22.52 6.08 -2.29
CA ALA A 184 23.54 5.12 -1.86
C ALA A 184 24.04 5.47 -0.46
N SER A 185 24.27 4.45 0.34
CA SER A 185 24.84 4.57 1.67
C SER A 185 26.28 5.06 1.61
N VAL A 186 26.67 5.82 2.63
CA VAL A 186 28.06 6.25 2.84
C VAL A 186 28.84 5.23 3.67
N ALA A 187 28.14 4.47 4.53
CA ALA A 187 28.76 3.64 5.57
C ALA A 187 28.76 2.14 5.23
N ASP A 188 27.83 1.68 4.40
CA ASP A 188 27.66 0.27 4.05
C ASP A 188 27.37 0.09 2.54
N ASP A 189 27.09 -1.14 2.14
CA ASP A 189 26.88 -1.52 0.75
C ASP A 189 25.46 -1.27 0.23
N ALA A 190 24.61 -0.50 0.93
CA ALA A 190 23.23 -0.26 0.52
C ALA A 190 23.08 0.82 -0.59
N ALA A 191 22.17 0.59 -1.53
CA ALA A 191 21.78 1.55 -2.55
C ALA A 191 20.41 1.17 -3.09
N TYR A 192 19.53 2.15 -3.29
CA TYR A 192 18.22 1.87 -3.85
C TYR A 192 17.54 3.10 -4.48
N TRP A 193 16.33 2.86 -4.95
CA TRP A 193 15.40 3.87 -5.43
C TRP A 193 14.49 4.35 -4.29
N GLN A 194 14.23 5.66 -4.23
CA GLN A 194 13.20 6.23 -3.39
C GLN A 194 12.25 7.05 -4.27
N ASP A 195 11.01 6.58 -4.45
CA ASP A 195 9.99 7.34 -5.17
C ASP A 195 9.51 8.54 -4.35
N ARG A 196 9.03 9.58 -5.04
CA ARG A 196 8.25 10.64 -4.41
C ARG A 196 6.78 10.29 -4.43
N ALA A 197 6.12 10.42 -3.28
CA ALA A 197 4.68 10.17 -3.15
C ALA A 197 3.84 11.05 -4.10
N ASP A 198 4.24 12.32 -4.31
CA ASP A 198 3.55 13.25 -5.20
C ASP A 198 3.69 12.93 -6.70
N ALA A 199 4.64 12.07 -7.07
CA ALA A 199 4.77 11.52 -8.42
C ALA A 199 3.88 10.28 -8.63
N GLY A 200 3.28 9.74 -7.57
CA GLY A 200 2.36 8.62 -7.60
C GLY A 200 2.86 7.44 -8.42
N ALA A 201 1.99 6.89 -9.28
CA ALA A 201 2.34 5.75 -10.13
C ALA A 201 3.54 6.02 -11.08
N LEU A 202 3.79 7.27 -11.46
CA LEU A 202 4.96 7.61 -12.30
C LEU A 202 6.26 7.47 -11.50
N GLY A 203 6.30 7.95 -10.25
CA GLY A 203 7.46 7.80 -9.36
C GLY A 203 7.74 6.35 -9.01
N TYR A 204 6.70 5.58 -8.68
CA TYR A 204 6.82 4.15 -8.41
C TYR A 204 7.38 3.38 -9.63
N ASN A 205 6.81 3.61 -10.83
CA ASN A 205 7.23 2.92 -12.04
C ASN A 205 8.62 3.34 -12.53
N ALA A 206 9.04 4.59 -12.28
CA ALA A 206 10.38 5.07 -12.61
C ALA A 206 11.48 4.30 -11.86
N GLY A 207 11.16 3.71 -10.71
CA GLY A 207 12.11 2.91 -9.92
C GLY A 207 12.62 1.65 -10.62
N VAL A 208 11.82 1.04 -11.50
CA VAL A 208 12.19 -0.23 -12.14
C VAL A 208 13.48 -0.11 -12.97
N PRO A 209 13.60 0.84 -13.93
CA PRO A 209 14.87 1.09 -14.63
C PRO A 209 16.06 1.39 -13.70
N TRP A 210 15.84 2.14 -12.62
CA TRP A 210 16.91 2.51 -11.69
C TRP A 210 17.44 1.34 -10.86
N VAL A 211 16.56 0.48 -10.36
CA VAL A 211 16.98 -0.75 -9.68
C VAL A 211 17.77 -1.65 -10.63
N LEU A 212 17.35 -1.77 -11.90
CA LEU A 212 18.11 -2.55 -12.89
C LEU A 212 19.51 -1.97 -13.16
N ARG A 213 19.63 -0.65 -13.22
CA ARG A 213 20.90 0.08 -13.36
C ARG A 213 21.83 -0.12 -12.15
N LEU A 214 21.28 -0.15 -10.94
CA LEU A 214 22.05 -0.46 -9.73
C LEU A 214 22.55 -1.91 -9.74
N ARG A 215 21.72 -2.86 -10.16
CA ARG A 215 22.13 -4.27 -10.32
C ARG A 215 23.21 -4.46 -11.36
N GLU A 216 23.14 -3.71 -12.46
CA GLU A 216 24.20 -3.69 -13.47
C GLU A 216 25.52 -3.19 -12.86
N ALA A 217 25.49 -2.07 -12.13
CA ALA A 217 26.66 -1.54 -11.44
C ALA A 217 27.23 -2.52 -10.38
N ALA A 218 26.38 -3.20 -9.62
CA ALA A 218 26.80 -4.21 -8.66
C ALA A 218 27.48 -5.41 -9.35
N ARG A 219 26.95 -5.87 -10.49
CA ARG A 219 27.58 -6.93 -11.31
C ARG A 219 28.93 -6.52 -11.90
N GLU A 220 29.12 -5.23 -12.14
CA GLU A 220 30.43 -4.67 -12.53
C GLU A 220 31.40 -4.51 -11.35
N GLY A 221 30.97 -4.82 -10.12
CA GLY A 221 31.78 -4.70 -8.91
C GLY A 221 31.95 -3.27 -8.41
N LEU A 222 31.07 -2.35 -8.81
CA LEU A 222 31.08 -0.97 -8.32
C LEU A 222 30.59 -0.93 -6.87
N THR A 223 31.06 0.05 -6.09
CA THR A 223 30.47 0.37 -4.78
C THR A 223 29.15 1.13 -4.96
N PRO A 224 28.26 1.18 -3.96
CA PRO A 224 27.03 1.99 -4.00
C PRO A 224 27.22 3.42 -4.48
N LEU A 225 28.22 4.13 -3.94
CA LEU A 225 28.50 5.52 -4.30
C LEU A 225 29.04 5.64 -5.73
N GLN A 226 29.83 4.67 -6.19
CA GLN A 226 30.27 4.63 -7.58
C GLN A 226 29.09 4.38 -8.52
N ALA A 227 28.19 3.47 -8.16
CA ALA A 227 26.96 3.20 -8.90
C ALA A 227 26.06 4.44 -8.98
N LEU A 228 25.86 5.14 -7.86
CA LEU A 228 25.10 6.39 -7.78
C LEU A 228 25.66 7.45 -8.74
N ARG A 229 26.99 7.65 -8.73
CA ARG A 229 27.67 8.66 -9.55
C ARG A 229 27.79 8.28 -11.02
N LYS A 230 27.88 6.99 -11.35
CA LYS A 230 27.96 6.48 -12.72
C LYS A 230 26.84 7.01 -13.61
N TRP A 231 25.64 7.14 -13.07
CA TRP A 231 24.45 7.47 -13.84
C TRP A 231 24.13 8.96 -13.92
N LYS A 232 24.92 9.82 -13.26
CA LYS A 232 24.78 11.28 -13.38
C LYS A 232 25.09 11.74 -14.81
N GLY A 233 24.16 12.46 -15.44
CA GLY A 233 24.28 12.94 -16.81
C GLY A 233 24.05 11.87 -17.89
N ALA A 234 23.64 10.66 -17.51
CA ALA A 234 23.23 9.65 -18.48
C ALA A 234 21.95 10.09 -19.22
N PRO A 235 21.74 9.65 -20.48
CA PRO A 235 20.52 9.96 -21.23
C PRO A 235 19.25 9.55 -20.48
N GLU A 236 18.19 10.35 -20.66
CA GLU A 236 16.88 10.11 -20.07
C GLU A 236 16.30 8.78 -20.55
N ASP A 237 15.95 7.89 -19.60
CA ASP A 237 15.16 6.71 -19.89
C ASP A 237 13.69 7.12 -20.06
N PRO A 238 12.98 6.67 -21.11
CA PRO A 238 11.58 7.06 -21.35
C PRO A 238 10.60 6.74 -20.20
N ARG A 239 10.96 5.81 -19.30
CA ARG A 239 10.16 5.39 -18.14
C ARG A 239 10.81 5.78 -16.82
N GLY A 240 12.15 5.74 -16.75
CA GLY A 240 12.92 5.99 -15.53
C GLY A 240 13.41 7.43 -15.35
N GLY A 241 13.43 8.23 -16.41
CA GLY A 241 14.02 9.57 -16.37
C GLY A 241 15.55 9.54 -16.39
N ALA A 242 16.16 10.65 -15.97
CA ALA A 242 17.61 10.83 -15.85
C ALA A 242 17.98 11.55 -14.55
N ILE A 243 19.22 11.36 -14.10
CA ILE A 243 19.88 12.28 -13.19
C ILE A 243 20.51 13.38 -14.05
N PRO A 244 20.09 14.65 -13.93
CA PRO A 244 20.65 15.75 -14.72
C PRO A 244 22.18 15.87 -14.56
N ALA A 245 22.87 16.28 -15.61
CA ALA A 245 24.34 16.40 -15.59
C ALA A 245 24.83 17.47 -14.58
N ASP A 246 24.01 18.48 -14.33
CA ASP A 246 24.21 19.56 -13.37
C ASP A 246 23.64 19.26 -11.97
N ALA A 247 23.01 18.09 -11.77
CA ALA A 247 22.43 17.73 -10.47
C ALA A 247 23.51 17.68 -9.38
N GLU A 248 23.25 18.35 -8.25
CA GLU A 248 24.13 18.31 -7.08
C GLU A 248 23.93 17.03 -6.27
N GLU A 249 25.03 16.45 -5.78
CA GLU A 249 24.99 15.32 -4.87
C GLU A 249 24.58 15.83 -3.49
N ARG A 250 23.46 15.33 -2.96
CA ARG A 250 22.94 15.73 -1.65
C ARG A 250 23.19 14.62 -0.64
N GLU A 251 23.01 14.96 0.64
CA GLU A 251 23.18 14.05 1.76
C GLU A 251 21.97 14.12 2.67
N ALA A 252 21.56 12.97 3.18
CA ALA A 252 20.59 12.84 4.27
C ALA A 252 21.24 12.07 5.42
N PRO A 253 20.93 12.40 6.69
CA PRO A 253 21.56 11.78 7.85
C PRO A 253 21.18 10.30 8.03
N SER A 254 20.08 9.85 7.39
CA SER A 254 19.65 8.46 7.32
C SER A 254 18.76 8.22 6.11
N LEU A 255 18.51 6.95 5.75
CA LEU A 255 17.50 6.61 4.73
C LEU A 255 16.09 7.08 5.16
N ARG A 256 15.76 6.98 6.44
CA ARG A 256 14.48 7.46 6.98
C ARG A 256 14.30 8.96 6.74
N ALA A 257 15.34 9.77 6.95
CA ALA A 257 15.28 11.20 6.68
C ALA A 257 15.07 11.51 5.18
N LEU A 258 15.61 10.68 4.28
CA LEU A 258 15.32 10.79 2.84
C LEU A 258 13.87 10.39 2.52
N GLN A 259 13.35 9.35 3.17
CA GLN A 259 11.95 8.91 3.02
C GLN A 259 10.96 9.99 3.47
N GLU A 260 11.21 10.63 4.61
CA GLU A 260 10.44 11.76 5.12
C GLU A 260 10.46 12.97 4.16
N LEU A 261 11.52 13.13 3.38
CA LEU A 261 11.66 14.16 2.34
C LEU A 261 10.86 13.81 1.06
N THR A 262 10.45 12.55 0.91
CA THR A 262 9.76 12.02 -0.28
C THR A 262 8.30 11.67 -0.07
N GLY A 263 7.88 11.52 1.18
CA GLY A 263 6.48 11.39 1.58
C GLY A 263 5.83 12.73 1.87
N ASP A 264 4.50 12.73 1.96
CA ASP A 264 3.86 13.69 2.87
C ASP A 264 4.35 13.39 4.29
N TYR A 265 4.43 14.41 5.15
CA TYR A 265 4.83 14.19 6.54
C TYR A 265 3.89 13.16 7.19
N ALA A 266 4.42 12.33 8.10
CA ALA A 266 3.57 11.45 8.89
C ALA A 266 2.50 12.30 9.61
N THR A 267 1.28 11.76 9.74
CA THR A 267 0.15 12.46 10.37
C THR A 267 -0.11 11.99 11.80
N SER A 268 0.80 11.19 12.36
CA SER A 268 0.74 10.65 13.72
C SER A 268 2.17 10.51 14.26
N THR A 269 2.35 10.68 15.57
CA THR A 269 3.66 10.61 16.24
C THR A 269 3.47 10.34 17.73
N ASP A 270 4.44 9.63 18.32
CA ASP A 270 4.56 9.43 19.77
C ASP A 270 5.54 10.44 20.42
N GLU A 271 6.18 11.29 19.60
CA GLU A 271 7.13 12.31 20.05
C GLU A 271 6.41 13.58 20.51
N PRO A 272 7.05 14.43 21.34
CA PRO A 272 6.53 15.75 21.68
C PRO A 272 6.24 16.57 20.41
N VAL A 273 5.09 17.25 20.41
CA VAL A 273 4.64 18.04 19.27
C VAL A 273 4.78 19.53 19.57
N ARG A 274 5.27 20.27 18.60
CA ARG A 274 5.22 21.73 18.58
C ARG A 274 4.06 22.18 17.74
N TYR A 275 3.36 23.22 18.16
CA TYR A 275 2.15 23.65 17.47
C TYR A 275 1.91 25.14 17.53
N TYR A 276 1.11 25.60 16.56
CA TYR A 276 0.60 26.96 16.48
C TYR A 276 -0.93 26.96 16.35
N PRO A 277 -1.65 27.81 17.11
CA PRO A 277 -3.07 28.01 16.91
C PRO A 277 -3.32 28.71 15.58
N VAL A 278 -4.15 28.11 14.74
CA VAL A 278 -4.62 28.71 13.49
C VAL A 278 -5.91 29.46 13.75
N ARG A 279 -5.92 30.75 13.41
CA ARG A 279 -7.09 31.63 13.58
C ARG A 279 -7.73 31.99 12.26
N LEU A 280 -9.05 31.87 12.21
CA LEU A 280 -9.91 32.37 11.13
C LEU A 280 -10.86 33.41 11.73
N ARG A 281 -10.82 34.64 11.20
CA ARG A 281 -11.63 35.79 11.65
C ARG A 281 -11.54 36.03 13.16
N GLY A 282 -10.34 35.84 13.72
CA GLY A 282 -10.05 36.01 15.15
C GLY A 282 -10.39 34.81 16.04
N ARG A 283 -11.05 33.76 15.53
CA ARG A 283 -11.36 32.53 16.27
C ARG A 283 -10.34 31.44 15.95
N THR A 284 -9.87 30.69 16.95
CA THR A 284 -9.05 29.48 16.72
C THR A 284 -9.91 28.38 16.10
N VAL A 285 -9.52 27.90 14.92
CA VAL A 285 -10.23 26.83 14.19
C VAL A 285 -9.50 25.48 14.22
N GLY A 286 -8.26 25.47 14.70
CA GLY A 286 -7.44 24.28 14.84
C GLY A 286 -5.98 24.63 15.13
N TYR A 287 -5.12 23.63 15.04
CA TYR A 287 -3.69 23.72 15.35
C TYR A 287 -2.88 23.11 14.21
N LEU A 288 -1.94 23.88 13.67
CA LEU A 288 -0.88 23.32 12.84
C LEU A 288 0.19 22.77 13.79
N TRP A 289 0.61 21.52 13.62
CA TRP A 289 1.56 20.90 14.51
C TRP A 289 2.64 20.13 13.75
N ALA A 290 3.80 19.98 14.37
CA ALA A 290 4.89 19.15 13.89
C ALA A 290 5.71 18.55 15.04
N SER A 291 6.23 17.34 14.84
CA SER A 291 7.27 16.71 15.65
C SER A 291 8.58 16.64 14.86
N VAL A 292 9.51 15.80 15.30
CA VAL A 292 10.75 15.51 14.56
C VAL A 292 10.51 14.83 13.21
N ASP A 293 9.42 14.06 13.06
CA ASP A 293 9.16 13.18 11.92
C ASP A 293 7.75 13.31 11.31
N ALA A 294 6.86 14.05 11.97
CA ALA A 294 5.46 14.19 11.58
C ALA A 294 5.04 15.66 11.54
N ALA A 295 4.08 15.99 10.68
CA ALA A 295 3.39 17.28 10.72
C ALA A 295 2.00 17.13 10.11
N SER A 296 1.02 17.75 10.74
CA SER A 296 -0.35 17.75 10.23
C SER A 296 -1.13 18.93 10.80
N TYR A 297 -2.41 18.99 10.44
CA TYR A 297 -3.36 19.94 10.95
C TYR A 297 -4.45 19.23 11.77
N LEU A 298 -4.61 19.68 13.01
CA LEU A 298 -5.66 19.22 13.90
C LEU A 298 -6.79 20.27 13.94
N ALA A 299 -7.94 19.94 13.36
CA ALA A 299 -9.13 20.78 13.45
C ALA A 299 -9.76 20.71 14.84
N ARG A 300 -10.21 21.85 15.38
CA ARG A 300 -11.05 21.82 16.59
C ARG A 300 -12.46 21.31 16.23
N PRO A 301 -13.07 20.42 17.02
CA PRO A 301 -14.42 19.93 16.73
C PRO A 301 -15.48 21.04 16.69
N ASP A 302 -15.34 22.07 17.53
CA ASP A 302 -16.27 23.19 17.61
C ASP A 302 -16.19 24.17 16.43
N ALA A 303 -15.16 24.05 15.58
CA ALA A 303 -14.99 24.85 14.37
C ALA A 303 -15.82 24.34 13.18
N GLY A 304 -16.32 23.09 13.23
CA GLY A 304 -17.17 22.51 12.19
C GLY A 304 -16.57 22.62 10.78
N ALA A 305 -17.35 23.12 9.83
CA ALA A 305 -16.93 23.24 8.42
C ALA A 305 -15.71 24.16 8.23
N ASP A 306 -15.53 25.17 9.09
CA ASP A 306 -14.37 26.07 9.01
C ASP A 306 -13.08 25.33 9.38
N GLY A 307 -13.13 24.41 10.35
CA GLY A 307 -12.00 23.55 10.71
C GLY A 307 -11.60 22.59 9.58
N GLU A 308 -12.58 21.99 8.89
CA GLU A 308 -12.31 21.08 7.77
C GLU A 308 -11.76 21.81 6.53
N ASN A 309 -12.32 23.00 6.24
CA ASN A 309 -11.80 23.87 5.20
C ASN A 309 -10.35 24.29 5.52
N ALA A 310 -10.06 24.58 6.78
CA ALA A 310 -8.72 24.91 7.22
C ALA A 310 -7.76 23.73 7.10
N ARG A 311 -8.18 22.52 7.47
CA ARG A 311 -7.39 21.30 7.25
C ARG A 311 -6.92 21.19 5.80
N THR A 312 -7.84 21.32 4.86
CA THR A 312 -7.52 21.24 3.42
C THR A 312 -6.46 22.28 3.01
N VAL A 313 -6.54 23.51 3.53
CA VAL A 313 -5.57 24.58 3.21
C VAL A 313 -4.20 24.28 3.84
N TRP A 314 -4.17 23.83 5.09
CA TRP A 314 -2.94 23.61 5.84
C TRP A 314 -2.21 22.34 5.45
N GLU A 315 -2.92 21.25 5.15
CA GLU A 315 -2.32 20.04 4.56
C GLU A 315 -1.67 20.35 3.21
N ARG A 316 -2.32 21.17 2.37
CA ARG A 316 -1.70 21.63 1.12
C ARG A 316 -0.45 22.47 1.36
N ARG A 317 -0.45 23.36 2.36
CA ARG A 317 0.73 24.15 2.73
C ARG A 317 1.88 23.31 3.27
N LEU A 318 1.58 22.26 4.03
CA LEU A 318 2.55 21.26 4.49
C LEU A 318 3.13 20.47 3.31
N HIS A 319 2.27 20.06 2.38
CA HIS A 319 2.69 19.40 1.14
C HIS A 319 3.58 20.30 0.27
N GLU A 320 3.28 21.60 0.17
CA GLU A 320 4.15 22.58 -0.49
C GLU A 320 5.50 22.75 0.23
N ALA A 321 5.52 22.75 1.55
CA ALA A 321 6.75 22.78 2.33
C ALA A 321 7.60 21.50 2.15
N ALA A 322 6.96 20.33 2.09
CA ALA A 322 7.62 19.07 1.79
C ALA A 322 8.25 19.08 0.39
N LYS A 323 7.59 19.67 -0.61
CA LYS A 323 8.16 19.86 -1.97
C LYS A 323 9.42 20.71 -1.97
N GLU A 324 9.53 21.66 -1.05
CA GLU A 324 10.71 22.50 -0.85
C GLU A 324 11.78 21.84 0.04
N ALA A 325 11.61 20.56 0.41
CA ALA A 325 12.52 19.79 1.25
C ALA A 325 12.69 20.36 2.67
N LEU A 326 11.67 21.05 3.19
CA LEU A 326 11.65 21.48 4.58
C LEU A 326 11.35 20.28 5.49
N ILE A 327 12.09 20.15 6.59
CA ILE A 327 11.74 19.18 7.64
C ILE A 327 10.48 19.64 8.40
N PRO A 328 9.73 18.75 9.07
CA PRO A 328 8.44 19.10 9.69
C PRO A 328 8.44 20.37 10.55
N LEU A 329 9.43 20.54 11.44
CA LEU A 329 9.58 21.74 12.28
C LEU A 329 9.88 23.02 11.50
N GLN A 330 10.56 22.92 10.35
CA GLN A 330 10.77 24.08 9.47
C GLN A 330 9.48 24.43 8.72
N ALA A 331 8.73 23.42 8.26
CA ALA A 331 7.44 23.60 7.61
C ALA A 331 6.40 24.25 8.54
N LEU A 332 6.39 23.87 9.81
CA LEU A 332 5.56 24.47 10.86
C LEU A 332 5.80 25.99 10.95
N ARG A 333 7.07 26.41 10.96
CA ARG A 333 7.47 27.83 11.14
C ARG A 333 7.36 28.67 9.89
N LYS A 334 7.38 28.06 8.71
CA LYS A 334 7.35 28.75 7.41
C LYS A 334 6.19 29.73 7.27
N TRP A 335 5.04 29.40 7.87
CA TRP A 335 3.78 30.10 7.66
C TRP A 335 3.37 31.03 8.80
N CYS A 336 4.23 31.21 9.81
CA CYS A 336 4.02 32.22 10.85
C CYS A 336 4.04 33.62 10.25
N GLY A 337 3.07 34.46 10.62
CA GLY A 337 2.94 35.82 10.10
C GLY A 337 2.44 35.92 8.65
N ALA A 338 2.12 34.78 8.01
CA ALA A 338 1.55 34.79 6.66
C ALA A 338 0.14 35.42 6.66
N PRO A 339 -0.26 36.12 5.58
CA PRO A 339 -1.61 36.67 5.46
C PRO A 339 -2.70 35.61 5.65
N GLU A 340 -3.81 36.01 6.26
CA GLU A 340 -4.96 35.16 6.51
C GLU A 340 -5.57 34.62 5.19
N ASP A 341 -5.66 33.29 5.08
CA ASP A 341 -6.41 32.65 4.00
C ASP A 341 -7.91 32.72 4.32
N PRO A 342 -8.79 33.15 3.39
CA PRO A 342 -10.23 33.29 3.65
C PRO A 342 -10.95 32.02 4.11
N ARG A 343 -10.37 30.84 3.86
CA ARG A 343 -10.88 29.52 4.26
C ARG A 343 -9.97 28.81 5.26
N GLY A 344 -8.67 29.12 5.23
CA GLY A 344 -7.66 28.46 6.05
C GLY A 344 -7.25 29.20 7.32
N GLY A 345 -7.53 30.50 7.42
CA GLY A 345 -7.03 31.33 8.49
C GLY A 345 -5.52 31.61 8.36
N ALA A 346 -4.92 32.07 9.46
CA ALA A 346 -3.49 32.35 9.59
C ALA A 346 -2.96 31.97 10.97
N ILE A 347 -1.64 31.81 11.05
CA ILE A 347 -0.88 31.81 12.31
C ILE A 347 -0.44 33.25 12.56
N PRO A 348 -0.88 33.91 13.66
CA PRO A 348 -0.49 35.28 13.96
C PRO A 348 1.03 35.41 14.16
N ASP A 349 1.60 36.54 13.74
CA ASP A 349 3.06 36.80 13.82
C ASP A 349 3.58 36.88 15.27
N GLU A 350 2.72 37.30 16.20
CA GLU A 350 3.05 37.48 17.63
C GLU A 350 2.86 36.20 18.46
N VAL A 351 2.41 35.10 17.85
CA VAL A 351 2.12 33.86 18.58
C VAL A 351 3.40 33.04 18.75
N GLU A 352 3.74 32.74 20.01
CA GLU A 352 4.89 31.88 20.31
C GLU A 352 4.59 30.41 19.97
N GLU A 353 5.65 29.69 19.60
CA GLU A 353 5.61 28.24 19.36
C GLU A 353 5.28 27.55 20.68
N GLN A 354 4.21 26.78 20.71
CA GLN A 354 3.78 26.02 21.89
C GLN A 354 4.22 24.57 21.77
N GLU A 355 4.32 23.88 22.91
CA GLU A 355 4.73 22.49 23.00
C GLU A 355 3.68 21.68 23.75
N ALA A 356 3.38 20.49 23.27
CA ALA A 356 2.59 19.48 23.96
C ALA A 356 3.40 18.18 24.06
N PRO A 357 3.25 17.40 25.15
CA PRO A 357 4.04 16.19 25.38
C PRO A 357 3.80 15.08 24.36
N GLY A 358 2.77 15.20 23.51
CA GLY A 358 2.47 14.30 22.40
C GLY A 358 1.16 14.68 21.71
N LEU A 359 0.81 13.97 20.63
CA LEU A 359 -0.38 14.28 19.84
C LEU A 359 -1.69 14.15 20.63
N GLN A 360 -1.80 13.16 21.51
CA GLN A 360 -3.00 12.97 22.35
C GLN A 360 -3.29 14.18 23.25
N ALA A 361 -2.25 14.79 23.84
CA ALA A 361 -2.42 15.97 24.69
C ALA A 361 -2.88 17.20 23.89
N LEU A 362 -2.47 17.30 22.62
CA LEU A 362 -2.95 18.33 21.71
C LEU A 362 -4.39 18.09 21.27
N GLU A 363 -4.79 16.83 21.06
CA GLU A 363 -6.19 16.44 20.81
C GLU A 363 -7.09 16.79 21.99
N ASP A 364 -6.66 16.49 23.22
CA ASP A 364 -7.40 16.84 24.43
C ASP A 364 -7.59 18.37 24.53
N LEU A 365 -6.54 19.16 24.27
CA LEU A 365 -6.61 20.62 24.22
C LEU A 365 -7.58 21.13 23.13
N ALA A 366 -7.65 20.45 21.98
CA ALA A 366 -8.57 20.84 20.91
C ALA A 366 -10.04 20.55 21.24
N ASN A 367 -10.29 19.61 22.15
CA ASN A 367 -11.63 19.24 22.63
C ASN A 367 -12.13 20.12 23.79
N GLU A 368 -11.27 20.94 24.39
CA GLU A 368 -11.61 21.98 25.38
C GLU A 368 -12.10 23.28 24.72
#